data_AF-A0A2W5ZJ77-F1
#
_entry.id   AF-A0A2W5ZJ77-F1
#
_cell.length_a   1.000
_cell.length_b   1.000
_cell.length_c   1.000
_cell.angle_alpha   90.00
_cell.angle_beta   90.00
_cell.angle_gamma   90.00
#
_symmetry.space_group_name_H-M   'P 1'
#
loop_
_entity.id
_entity.type
_entity.pdbx_description
1 polymer ?
#
loop_
_entity_poly.entity_id
_entity_poly.type
_entity_poly.pdbx_seq_one_letter_code
_entity_poly.pdbx_strand_id
1 'polypeptide(L)'
;DSRVLLAWTEVTEDLAFAGLRRRAAETVPEYAARAAAATGGGSAMADLATYVTAATFSPTGTDDLAARSAESAATSVRSELAKDVTPLRRAVRSLDPRALVPTRA
;
A
#
# COMPACT_ATOMS: atom_id res chain seq x y z
N ASP A 1 10.72 -11.82 -0.21
CA ASP A 1 9.71 -11.55 0.84
C ASP A 1 9.78 -10.14 1.41
N SER A 2 10.90 -9.73 2.01
CA SER A 2 11.02 -8.41 2.66
C SER A 2 10.60 -7.23 1.76
N ARG A 3 11.00 -7.24 0.48
CA ARG A 3 10.62 -6.20 -0.50
C ARG A 3 9.12 -6.15 -0.79
N VAL A 4 8.48 -7.31 -0.92
CA VAL A 4 7.02 -7.40 -1.14
C VAL A 4 6.26 -6.90 0.09
N LEU A 5 6.70 -7.30 1.29
CA LEU A 5 6.10 -6.86 2.55
C LEU A 5 6.31 -5.37 2.81
N LEU A 6 7.47 -4.82 2.41
CA LEU A 6 7.74 -3.39 2.46
C LEU A 6 6.80 -2.62 1.52
N ALA A 7 6.72 -3.04 0.26
CA ALA A 7 5.82 -2.42 -0.72
C ALA A 7 4.36 -2.41 -0.26
N TRP A 8 3.91 -3.50 0.38
CA TRP A 8 2.61 -3.57 1.03
C TRP A 8 2.45 -2.58 2.18
N THR A 9 3.43 -2.53 3.08
CA THR A 9 3.40 -1.66 4.25
C THR A 9 3.26 -0.20 3.82
N GLU A 10 4.10 0.26 2.90
CA GLU A 10 4.05 1.62 2.35
C GLU A 10 2.67 1.95 1.75
N VAL A 11 2.12 1.05 0.93
CA VAL A 11 0.79 1.24 0.34
C VAL A 11 -0.29 1.29 1.41
N THR A 12 -0.22 0.43 2.44
CA THR A 12 -1.21 0.45 3.52
C THR A 12 -1.13 1.70 4.38
N GLU A 13 0.05 2.28 4.56
CA GLU A 13 0.26 3.56 5.23
C GLU A 13 -0.35 4.70 4.42
N ASP A 14 -0.07 4.75 3.12
CA ASP A 14 -0.65 5.73 2.20
C ASP A 14 -2.20 5.68 2.18
N LEU A 15 -2.76 4.47 2.11
CA LEU A 15 -4.19 4.24 2.19
C LEU A 15 -4.77 4.64 3.56
N ALA A 16 -4.05 4.37 4.65
CA ALA A 16 -4.47 4.81 5.98
C ALA A 16 -4.51 6.34 6.09
N PHE A 17 -3.53 7.04 5.51
CA PHE A 17 -3.56 8.51 5.40
C PHE A 17 -4.73 9.03 4.56
N ALA A 18 -5.18 8.25 3.58
CA ALA A 18 -6.39 8.53 2.80
C ALA A 18 -7.70 8.15 3.53
N GLY A 19 -7.63 7.68 4.77
CA GLY A 19 -8.79 7.27 5.57
C GLY A 19 -9.24 5.82 5.33
N LEU A 20 -8.51 5.05 4.53
CA LEU A 20 -8.82 3.67 4.16
C LEU A 20 -8.04 2.68 5.02
N ARG A 21 -7.98 2.86 6.35
CA ARG A 21 -7.24 1.93 7.22
C ARG A 21 -7.79 0.50 7.14
N ARG A 22 -6.92 -0.51 7.21
CA ARG A 22 -7.31 -1.92 7.35
C ARG A 22 -8.03 -2.17 8.68
N ARG A 23 -9.09 -2.98 8.65
CA ARG A 23 -9.79 -3.46 9.86
C ARG A 23 -9.07 -4.66 10.44
N ALA A 24 -9.13 -4.84 11.76
CA ALA A 24 -8.42 -5.95 12.42
C ALA A 24 -8.83 -7.33 11.91
N ALA A 25 -10.12 -7.50 11.58
CA ALA A 25 -10.66 -8.75 11.05
C ALA A 25 -10.48 -8.92 9.53
N GLU A 26 -9.95 -7.93 8.81
CA GLU A 26 -9.77 -8.03 7.37
C GLU A 26 -8.52 -8.83 7.01
N THR A 27 -8.72 -9.79 6.11
CA THR A 27 -7.65 -10.44 5.36
C THR A 27 -7.05 -9.49 4.33
N VAL A 28 -5.87 -9.84 3.80
CA VAL A 28 -5.18 -9.07 2.76
C VAL A 28 -6.04 -8.89 1.50
N PRO A 29 -6.66 -9.96 0.94
CA PRO A 29 -7.52 -9.82 -0.24
C PRO A 29 -8.79 -8.98 0.03
N GLU A 30 -9.43 -9.13 1.19
CA GLU A 30 -10.63 -8.34 1.54
C GLU A 30 -10.29 -6.85 1.66
N TYR A 31 -9.18 -6.53 2.34
CA TYR A 31 -8.72 -5.17 2.47
C TYR A 31 -8.39 -4.55 1.11
N ALA A 32 -7.68 -5.30 0.25
CA ALA A 32 -7.32 -4.87 -1.09
C ALA A 32 -8.56 -4.61 -1.96
N ALA A 33 -9.55 -5.50 -1.94
CA ALA A 33 -10.79 -5.32 -2.67
C ALA A 33 -11.57 -4.07 -2.22
N ARG A 34 -11.64 -3.83 -0.89
CA ARG A 34 -12.29 -2.63 -0.35
C ARG A 34 -11.53 -1.36 -0.71
N ALA A 35 -10.20 -1.36 -0.60
CA ALA A 35 -9.38 -0.21 -0.93
C ALA A 35 -9.45 0.11 -2.43
N ALA A 36 -9.37 -0.91 -3.29
CA ALA A 36 -9.55 -0.82 -4.74
C ALA A 36 -10.85 -0.12 -5.14
N ALA A 37 -11.97 -0.50 -4.52
CA ALA A 37 -13.26 0.10 -4.79
C ALA A 37 -13.32 1.60 -4.44
N ALA A 38 -12.46 2.06 -3.52
CA ALA A 38 -12.40 3.44 -3.07
C ALA A 38 -11.37 4.31 -3.81
N THR A 39 -10.33 3.72 -4.42
CA THR A 39 -9.22 4.46 -5.07
C THR A 39 -9.15 4.30 -6.58
N GLY A 40 -9.96 3.42 -7.19
CA GLY A 40 -9.91 3.14 -8.62
C GLY A 40 -8.71 2.27 -9.07
N GLY A 41 -7.77 1.94 -8.17
CA GLY A 41 -6.58 1.11 -8.44
C GLY A 41 -6.82 -0.39 -8.47
N GLY A 42 -7.95 -0.84 -9.02
CA GLY A 42 -8.51 -2.19 -8.84
C GLY A 42 -7.55 -3.36 -9.10
N SER A 43 -6.96 -3.41 -10.30
CA SER A 43 -6.05 -4.50 -10.68
C SER A 43 -4.74 -4.46 -9.89
N ALA A 44 -4.12 -3.29 -9.78
CA ALA A 44 -2.85 -3.14 -9.06
C ALA A 44 -2.97 -3.52 -7.58
N MET A 45 -4.12 -3.23 -6.95
CA MET A 45 -4.34 -3.59 -5.55
C MET A 45 -4.56 -5.09 -5.37
N ALA A 46 -5.25 -5.74 -6.31
CA ALA A 46 -5.42 -7.20 -6.33
C ALA A 46 -4.10 -7.94 -6.60
N ASP A 47 -3.28 -7.43 -7.51
CA ASP A 47 -1.94 -7.97 -7.82
C ASP A 47 -1.04 -7.89 -6.59
N LEU A 48 -1.00 -6.73 -5.93
CA LEU A 48 -0.21 -6.55 -4.72
C LEU A 48 -0.67 -7.49 -3.59
N ALA A 49 -1.98 -7.66 -3.40
CA ALA A 49 -2.52 -8.62 -2.43
C ALA A 49 -2.10 -10.06 -2.71
N THR A 50 -2.03 -10.44 -3.99
CA THR A 50 -1.57 -11.75 -4.44
C THR A 50 -0.11 -11.96 -4.07
N TYR A 51 0.77 -11.00 -4.40
CA TYR A 51 2.19 -11.09 -4.06
C TYR A 51 2.44 -11.13 -2.56
N VAL A 52 1.71 -10.35 -1.77
CA VAL A 52 1.83 -10.34 -0.31
C VAL A 52 1.39 -11.67 0.30
N THR A 53 0.30 -12.23 -0.19
CA THR A 53 -0.18 -13.54 0.25
C THR A 53 0.88 -14.60 -0.06
N ALA A 54 1.45 -14.59 -1.26
CA ALA A 54 2.56 -15.48 -1.62
C ALA A 54 3.79 -15.26 -0.73
N ALA A 55 4.22 -14.02 -0.49
CA ALA A 55 5.35 -13.70 0.37
C ALA A 55 5.14 -14.08 1.85
N THR A 56 3.89 -14.11 2.31
CA THR A 56 3.55 -14.46 3.70
C THR A 56 3.55 -15.97 3.92
N PHE A 57 3.14 -16.74 2.91
CA PHE A 57 2.89 -18.18 3.07
C PHE A 57 3.82 -19.08 2.24
N SER A 58 4.66 -18.53 1.35
CA SER A 58 5.58 -19.33 0.53
C SER A 58 6.70 -19.91 1.39
N PRO A 59 6.89 -21.25 1.40
CA PRO A 59 7.98 -21.89 2.15
C PRO A 59 9.36 -21.61 1.55
N THR A 60 9.41 -21.22 0.27
CA THR A 60 10.65 -20.91 -0.46
C THR A 60 10.85 -19.41 -0.67
N GLY A 61 9.92 -18.58 -0.17
CA GLY A 61 9.88 -17.14 -0.41
C GLY A 61 9.44 -16.76 -1.83
N THR A 62 9.56 -15.48 -2.15
CA THR A 62 9.29 -14.88 -3.48
C THR A 62 10.57 -14.68 -4.26
N ASP A 63 10.52 -14.97 -5.57
CA ASP A 63 11.59 -14.63 -6.49
C ASP A 63 11.69 -13.10 -6.75
N ASP A 64 12.77 -12.71 -7.42
CA ASP A 64 13.06 -11.30 -7.72
C ASP A 64 12.08 -10.70 -8.74
N LEU A 65 11.45 -11.53 -9.58
CA LEU A 65 10.42 -11.08 -10.51
C LEU A 65 9.15 -10.69 -9.75
N ALA A 66 8.67 -11.54 -8.84
CA ALA A 66 7.53 -11.26 -7.98
C ALA A 66 7.76 -10.01 -7.10
N ALA A 67 8.98 -9.82 -6.59
CA ALA A 67 9.35 -8.62 -5.85
C ALA A 67 9.22 -7.34 -6.71
N ARG A 68 9.76 -7.35 -7.94
CA ARG A 68 9.63 -6.22 -8.87
C ARG A 68 8.17 -5.97 -9.27
N SER A 69 7.41 -7.02 -9.52
CA SER A 69 5.99 -6.88 -9.86
C SER A 69 5.17 -6.30 -8.71
N ALA A 70 5.47 -6.68 -7.46
CA ALA A 70 4.86 -6.07 -6.29
C ALA A 70 5.20 -4.58 -6.15
N GLU A 71 6.45 -4.18 -6.37
CA GLU A 71 6.88 -2.76 -6.36
C GLU A 71 6.19 -1.94 -7.46
N SER A 72 6.01 -2.53 -8.65
CA SER A 72 5.29 -1.90 -9.77
C SER A 72 3.79 -1.74 -9.44
N ALA A 73 3.17 -2.76 -8.87
CA ALA A 73 1.78 -2.70 -8.41
C ALA A 73 1.59 -1.64 -7.32
N ALA A 74 2.49 -1.59 -6.33
CA ALA A 74 2.48 -0.56 -5.28
C ALA A 74 2.63 0.86 -5.86
N THR A 75 3.54 1.04 -6.82
CA THR A 75 3.71 2.32 -7.52
C THR A 75 2.44 2.72 -8.28
N SER A 76 1.77 1.77 -8.92
CA SER A 76 0.50 2.01 -9.62
C SER A 76 -0.60 2.45 -8.65
N VAL A 77 -0.77 1.76 -7.51
CA VAL A 77 -1.73 2.16 -6.46
C VAL A 77 -1.45 3.58 -5.94
N ARG A 78 -0.19 3.91 -5.66
CA ARG A 78 0.18 5.26 -5.21
C ARG A 78 -0.10 6.32 -6.27
N SER A 79 0.13 6.00 -7.54
CA SER A 79 -0.14 6.92 -8.65
C SER A 79 -1.64 7.21 -8.80
N GLU A 80 -2.50 6.20 -8.64
CA GLU A 80 -3.95 6.39 -8.61
C GLU A 80 -4.36 7.23 -7.38
N LEU A 81 -3.86 6.88 -6.20
CA LEU A 81 -4.16 7.65 -4.98
C LEU A 81 -3.73 9.12 -5.08
N ALA A 82 -2.62 9.40 -5.77
CA ALA A 82 -2.11 10.74 -5.97
C ALA A 82 -3.01 11.60 -6.89
N LYS A 83 -3.79 10.99 -7.79
CA LYS A 83 -4.74 11.71 -8.66
C LYS A 83 -5.86 12.36 -7.85
N ASP A 84 -6.24 11.77 -6.71
CA ASP A 84 -7.31 12.26 -5.84
C ASP A 84 -6.84 13.33 -4.82
N VAL A 85 -5.56 13.73 -4.85
CA VAL A 85 -4.99 14.70 -3.92
C VAL A 85 -5.21 16.14 -4.43
N THR A 86 -6.03 16.90 -3.71
CA THR A 86 -6.21 18.33 -3.97
C THR A 86 -4.97 19.16 -3.59
N PRO A 87 -4.76 20.37 -4.16
CA PRO A 87 -3.62 21.24 -3.83
C PRO A 87 -3.50 21.53 -2.33
N LEU A 88 -4.64 21.71 -1.65
CA LEU A 88 -4.70 21.91 -0.21
C LEU A 88 -4.19 20.70 0.58
N ARG A 89 -4.62 19.47 0.21
CA ARG A 89 -4.12 18.24 0.83
C ARG A 89 -2.62 18.03 0.59
N ARG A 90 -2.13 18.43 -0.58
CA ARG A 90 -0.69 18.40 -0.90
C ARG A 90 0.11 19.35 0.01
N ALA A 91 -0.39 20.57 0.22
CA ALA A 91 0.21 21.53 1.14
C ALA A 91 0.21 21.03 2.59
N VAL A 92 -0.91 20.45 3.06
CA VAL A 92 -0.99 19.85 4.40
C VAL A 92 0.02 18.70 4.56
N ARG A 93 0.18 17.81 3.55
CA ARG A 93 1.21 16.76 3.56
C ARG A 93 2.64 17.33 3.67
N SER A 94 2.94 18.44 2.98
CA SER A 94 4.27 19.07 3.05
C SER A 94 4.59 19.72 4.41
N LEU A 95 3.56 19.93 5.24
CA LEU A 95 3.67 20.54 6.56
C LEU A 95 3.54 19.52 7.70
N ASP A 96 3.34 18.23 7.41
CA ASP A 96 3.20 17.18 8.44
C ASP A 96 4.55 16.92 9.13
N PRO A 97 4.70 17.23 10.43
CA PRO A 97 5.95 17.06 11.17
C PRO A 97 6.32 15.57 11.41
N ARG A 98 5.40 14.61 11.18
CA ARG A 98 5.75 13.17 11.17
C ARG A 98 6.63 12.77 9.99
N ALA A 99 6.77 13.62 8.98
CA ALA A 99 7.71 13.40 7.90
C ALA A 99 9.18 13.56 8.31
N LEU A 100 9.50 14.12 9.50
CA LEU A 100 10.88 14.52 9.85
C LEU A 100 11.33 14.34 11.32
N VAL A 101 10.56 13.72 12.23
CA VAL A 101 10.99 13.54 13.65
C VAL A 101 10.84 12.08 14.11
N PRO A 102 11.87 11.44 14.71
CA PRO A 102 11.77 10.10 15.26
C PRO A 102 10.80 10.07 16.45
N THR A 103 9.86 9.14 16.41
CA THR A 103 8.83 8.91 17.42
C THR A 103 9.47 8.59 18.78
N ARG A 104 9.19 9.39 19.82
CA ARG A 104 9.45 9.04 21.23
C ARG A 104 8.18 9.26 22.06
N ALA A 105 7.95 8.29 22.94
CA ALA A 105 6.73 7.95 23.67
C ALA A 105 6.16 9.04 24.57
#